data_AF-A0A924M7K0-F1
#
_entry.id   AF-A0A924M7K0-F1
#
_cell.length_a   1.000
_cell.length_b   1.000
_cell.length_c   1.000
_cell.angle_alpha   90.00
_cell.angle_beta   90.00
_cell.angle_gamma   90.00
#
_symmetry.space_group_name_H-M   'P 1'
#
loop_
_entity.id
_entity.type
_entity.pdbx_description
1 polymer ?
#
loop_
_entity_poly.entity_id
_entity_poly.type
_entity_poly.pdbx_seq_one_letter_code
_entity_poly.pdbx_strand_id
1 'polypeptide(L)' 'MLGISYLDDARFARGIELLVTTKNLPHHPKAGELFDRRFLPPLSEPVRSLVRC' A
#
# COMPACT_ATOMS: atom_id res chain seq x y z
N MET A 1 -13.02 3.99 11.70
CA MET A 1 -11.78 4.66 11.24
C MET A 1 -10.86 3.57 10.68
N LEU A 2 -10.66 3.51 9.36
CA LEU A 2 -9.70 2.58 8.76
C LEU A 2 -8.31 3.21 8.93
N GLY A 3 -7.49 2.65 9.81
CA GLY A 3 -6.11 3.10 10.01
C GLY A 3 -5.26 2.84 8.76
N ILE A 4 -4.12 3.54 8.66
CA ILE A 4 -3.16 3.41 7.54
C ILE A 4 -2.67 1.96 7.39
N SER A 5 -2.71 1.17 8.47
CA SER A 5 -2.36 -0.25 8.50
C SER A 5 -3.39 -1.17 7.82
N TYR A 6 -4.57 -0.68 7.43
CA TYR A 6 -5.53 -1.44 6.63
C TYR A 6 -5.30 -1.16 5.14
N LEU A 7 -4.15 -1.61 4.63
CA LEU A 7 -3.93 -1.67 3.18
C LEU A 7 -4.64 -2.91 2.63
N ASP A 8 -5.76 -2.69 1.94
CA ASP A 8 -6.42 -3.72 1.15
C ASP A 8 -5.60 -3.97 -0.13
N ASP A 9 -5.00 -5.17 -0.25
CA ASP A 9 -4.12 -5.52 -1.37
C ASP A 9 -4.85 -5.45 -2.72
N ALA A 10 -6.15 -5.79 -2.76
CA ALA A 10 -6.94 -5.73 -3.98
C ALA A 10 -7.17 -4.28 -4.41
N ARG A 11 -7.44 -3.39 -3.45
CA ARG A 11 -7.53 -1.95 -3.72
C ARG A 11 -6.19 -1.38 -4.19
N PHE A 12 -5.08 -1.81 -3.59
CA PHE A 12 -3.75 -1.32 -3.96
C PHE A 12 -3.34 -1.79 -5.36
N ALA A 13 -3.56 -3.07 -5.68
CA ALA A 13 -3.31 -3.63 -7.01
C ALA A 13 -4.10 -2.88 -8.10
N ARG A 14 -5.38 -2.57 -7.84
CA ARG A 14 -6.21 -1.81 -8.78
C ARG A 14 -5.69 -0.38 -9.00
N GLY A 15 -5.12 0.23 -7.97
CA GLY A 15 -4.47 1.55 -8.09
C GLY A 15 -3.22 1.52 -8.97
N ILE A 16 -2.39 0.47 -8.82
CA ILE A 16 -1.22 0.25 -9.66
C ILE A 16 -1.64 0.09 -11.12
N GLU A 17 -2.62 -0.76 -11.40
CA GLU A 17 -3.16 -1.00 -12.74
C GLU A 17 -3.65 0.30 -13.39
N LEU A 18 -4.40 1.11 -12.64
CA LEU A 18 -4.91 2.40 -13.12
C LEU A 18 -3.76 3.34 -13.49
N LEU A 19 -2.73 3.45 -12.65
CA LEU A 19 -1.57 4.33 -12.90
C LEU A 19 -0.76 3.87 -14.11
N VAL A 20 -0.41 2.59 -14.18
CA VAL A 20 0.37 2.01 -15.28
C VAL A 20 -0.36 2.22 -16.60
N THR A 21 -1.66 1.92 -16.64
CA THR A 21 -2.47 2.06 -17.86
C THR A 21 -2.63 3.52 -18.26
N THR A 22 -2.99 4.40 -17.31
CA THR A 22 -3.27 5.81 -17.61
C THR A 22 -2.02 6.58 -18.03
N LYS A 23 -0.85 6.19 -17.51
CA LYS A 23 0.43 6.85 -17.79
C LYS A 23 1.31 6.09 -18.78
N ASN A 24 0.79 4.98 -19.32
CA ASN A 24 1.50 4.08 -20.23
C ASN A 24 2.92 3.74 -19.72
N LEU A 25 3.00 3.35 -18.44
CA LEU A 25 4.29 3.08 -17.80
C LEU A 25 4.88 1.77 -18.35
N PRO A 26 6.21 1.70 -18.52
CA PRO A 26 6.87 0.53 -19.11
C PRO A 26 6.88 -0.70 -18.19
N HIS A 27 6.54 -0.53 -16.91
CA HIS A 27 6.58 -1.59 -15.91
C HIS A 27 5.24 -1.66 -15.16
N HIS A 28 4.79 -2.89 -14.91
CA HIS A 28 3.59 -3.18 -14.13
C HIS A 28 4.00 -3.95 -12.86
N PRO A 29 4.44 -3.24 -11.81
CA PRO A 29 4.93 -3.88 -10.60
C PRO A 29 3.80 -4.59 -9.85
N LYS A 30 4.16 -5.63 -9.09
CA LYS A 30 3.25 -6.26 -8.14
C LYS A 30 3.16 -5.41 -6.87
N ALA A 31 2.02 -5.48 -6.17
CA ALA A 31 1.83 -4.80 -4.89
C ALA A 31 2.98 -5.04 -3.89
N GLY A 32 3.46 -6.29 -3.77
CA GLY A 32 4.56 -6.66 -2.87
C GLY A 32 5.94 -6.14 -3.26
N GLU A 33 6.12 -5.66 -4.50
CA GLU A 33 7.37 -5.00 -4.93
C GLU A 33 7.41 -3.54 -4.47
N LEU A 34 6.24 -2.90 -4.35
CA LEU A 34 6.11 -1.50 -3.93
C LEU A 34 5.86 -1.35 -2.44
N PHE A 35 5.19 -2.33 -1.82
CA PHE A 35 4.80 -2.27 -0.43
C PHE A 35 5.01 -3.61 0.27
N ASP A 36 5.87 -3.61 1.27
CA ASP A 36 6.18 -4.78 2.06
C ASP A 36 5.60 -4.65 3.47
N ARG A 37 4.70 -5.58 3.81
CA ARG A 37 4.01 -5.61 5.11
C ARG A 37 4.96 -5.85 6.29
N ARG A 38 6.20 -6.30 6.06
CA ARG A 38 7.21 -6.43 7.12
C ARG A 38 7.59 -5.09 7.76
N PHE A 39 7.31 -3.97 7.08
CA PHE A 39 7.50 -2.62 7.64
C PHE A 39 6.27 -2.08 8.38
N LEU A 40 5.13 -2.79 8.32
CA LEU A 40 3.99 -2.47 9.15
C LEU A 40 4.14 -3.16 10.51
N PRO A 41 3.78 -2.48 11.61
CA PRO A 41 3.64 -3.18 12.87
C PRO A 41 2.51 -4.19 12.82
N PRO A 42 2.50 -5.15 13.76
CA PRO A 42 1.47 -6.19 13.82
C PRO A 42 0.06 -5.59 13.77
N LEU A 43 -0.88 -6.29 13.13
CA LEU A 43 -2.27 -5.83 13.00
C LEU A 43 -2.96 -5.57 14.37
N SER A 44 -2.47 -6.21 15.43
CA SER A 44 -2.88 -5.97 16.82
C SER A 44 -2.48 -4.60 17.37
N GLU A 45 -1.56 -3.89 16.69
CA GLU A 45 -1.06 -2.56 17.05
C GLU A 45 -1.29 -1.59 15.88
N PRO A 46 -2.53 -1.12 15.67
CA PRO A 46 -2.81 -0.15 14.63
C PRO A 46 -2.07 1.16 14.90
N VAL A 47 -1.16 1.53 14.01
CA VAL A 47 -0.48 2.84 14.04
C VAL A 47 -1.51 3.94 13.84
N ARG A 48 -1.77 4.72 14.89
CA ARG A 48 -2.68 5.87 14.84
C ARG A 48 -1.98 7.16 14.37
N SER A 49 -0.65 7.18 14.34
CA SER A 49 0.17 8.31 13.86
C SER A 49 1.55 7.83 13.40
N LEU A 50 1.96 8.22 12.18
CA LEU A 50 3.34 8.07 11.69
C LEU A 50 4.22 9.28 12.04
N VAL A 51 3.66 10.30 12.71
CA VAL A 51 4.40 11.47 13.20
C VAL A 51 5.01 11.12 14.56
N ARG A 52 6.33 11.02 14.62
CA ARG A 52 7.10 11.22 15.85
C ARG A 52 7.83 12.56 15.74
N CYS A 53 7.81 13.32 16.84
CA CYS A 53 8.64 14.51 17.06
C CYS A 53 10.13 14.18 16.92
#